data_AF-A0A7J6WHE5-F1
#
_entry.id   AF-A0A7J6WHE5-F1
#
_cell.length_a   1.000
_cell.length_b   1.000
_cell.length_c   1.000
_cell.angle_alpha   90.00
_cell.angle_beta   90.00
_cell.angle_gamma   90.00
#
_symmetry.space_group_name_H-M   'P 1'
#
loop_
_entity.id
_entity.type
_entity.pdbx_description
1 polymer ?
#
loop_
_entity_poly.entity_id
_entity_poly.type
_entity_poly.pdbx_seq_one_letter_code
_entity_poly.pdbx_strand_id
1 'polypeptide(L)' 'MQLQSVVIETDNKGVADYLQQKTTSTISWSTKAILDQAVSFSNAFDYVQFSFCPRICNVSAHMMAAST' A
#
# COMPACT_ATOMS: atom_id res chain seq x y z
N MET A 1 -0.69 -17.42 17.09
CA MET A 1 0.08 -16.16 17.08
C MET A 1 -0.56 -15.28 16.03
N GLN A 2 -1.27 -14.22 16.43
CA GLN A 2 -1.90 -13.29 15.49
C GLN A 2 -0.97 -12.09 15.30
N LEU A 3 -0.75 -11.68 14.05
CA LEU A 3 -0.02 -10.45 13.77
C LEU A 3 -0.87 -9.27 14.24
N GLN A 4 -0.33 -8.44 15.13
CA GLN A 4 -1.05 -7.28 15.69
C GLN A 4 -0.75 -5.97 14.94
N SER A 5 0.35 -5.92 14.20
CA SER A 5 0.77 -4.72 13.48
C SER A 5 1.24 -5.05 12.07
N VAL A 6 1.01 -4.12 11.15
CA VAL A 6 1.48 -4.21 9.77
C VAL A 6 1.93 -2.84 9.28
N VAL A 7 3.07 -2.83 8.58
CA VAL A 7 3.55 -1.68 7.81
C VAL A 7 3.56 -2.10 6.35
N ILE A 8 2.83 -1.37 5.51
CA ILE A 8 2.69 -1.64 4.08
C ILE A 8 3.41 -0.53 3.33
N GLU A 9 4.43 -0.92 2.56
CA GLU A 9 5.26 0.00 1.79
C GLU A 9 4.97 -0.09 0.30
N THR A 10 5.04 1.03 -0.40
CA THR A 10 4.90 1.08 -1.85
C THR A 10 5.89 2.05 -2.47
N ASP A 11 6.39 1.71 -3.66
CA ASP A 11 7.23 2.58 -4.49
C ASP A 11 6.42 3.45 -5.44
N ASN A 12 5.08 3.34 -5.40
CA ASN A 12 4.19 4.23 -6.12
C ASN A 12 3.73 5.39 -5.22
N LYS A 13 4.27 6.59 -5.50
CA LYS A 13 3.97 7.80 -4.72
C LYS A 13 2.47 8.15 -4.71
N GLY A 14 1.77 7.97 -5.83
CA GLY A 14 0.34 8.26 -5.90
C GLY A 14 -0.47 7.34 -4.98
N VAL A 15 -0.14 6.05 -4.97
CA VAL A 15 -0.75 5.04 -4.08
C VAL A 15 -0.44 5.35 -2.62
N ALA A 16 0.81 5.66 -2.28
CA ALA A 16 1.18 6.05 -0.92
C ALA A 16 0.42 7.29 -0.45
N ASP A 17 0.36 8.34 -1.28
CA ASP A 17 -0.32 9.59 -0.94
C ASP A 17 -1.84 9.37 -0.76
N TYR A 18 -2.47 8.50 -1.55
CA TYR A 18 -3.88 8.10 -1.36
C TYR A 18 -4.11 7.34 -0.05
N LEU A 19 -3.30 6.31 0.23
CA LEU A 19 -3.46 5.48 1.43
C LEU A 19 -3.17 6.27 2.71
N GLN A 20 -2.30 7.28 2.63
CA GLN A 20 -2.05 8.25 3.71
C GLN A 20 -3.08 9.38 3.78
N GLN A 21 -4.16 9.32 2.99
CA GLN A 21 -5.25 10.30 2.95
C GLN A 21 -4.79 11.74 2.66
N LYS A 22 -3.77 11.90 1.81
CA LYS A 22 -3.33 13.24 1.38
C LYS A 22 -4.28 13.80 0.32
N THR A 23 -4.56 15.09 0.43
CA THR A 23 -5.58 15.81 -0.35
C THR A 23 -5.34 15.90 -1.87
N THR A 24 -4.21 15.40 -2.38
CA THR A 24 -3.76 15.58 -3.77
C THR A 24 -3.66 14.29 -4.60
N SER A 25 -4.26 13.18 -4.17
CA SER A 25 -4.17 11.92 -4.92
C SER A 25 -4.92 11.99 -6.27
N THR A 26 -4.21 11.78 -7.39
CA THR A 26 -4.76 11.70 -8.74
C THR A 26 -5.06 10.27 -9.18
N ILE A 27 -5.53 9.42 -8.25
CA ILE A 27 -5.81 8.00 -8.53
C ILE A 27 -7.13 7.84 -9.29
N SER A 28 -7.14 6.93 -10.28
CA SER A 28 -8.35 6.58 -11.03
C SER A 28 -9.38 5.87 -10.15
N TRP A 29 -10.66 5.97 -10.50
CA TRP A 29 -11.75 5.36 -9.72
C TRP A 29 -11.62 3.83 -9.59
N SER A 30 -11.13 3.14 -10.63
CA SER A 30 -10.96 1.68 -10.62
C SER A 30 -9.84 1.25 -9.68
N THR A 31 -8.72 1.98 -9.70
CA THR A 31 -7.63 1.76 -8.74
C THR A 31 -8.07 2.10 -7.32
N LYS A 32 -8.89 3.15 -7.14
CA LYS A 32 -9.46 3.52 -5.84
C LYS A 32 -10.24 2.36 -5.22
N ALA A 33 -11.16 1.74 -5.97
CA ALA A 33 -11.97 0.63 -5.47
C ALA A 33 -11.12 -0.56 -4.97
N ILE A 34 -10.03 -0.87 -5.68
CA ILE A 34 -9.08 -1.92 -5.28
C ILE A 34 -8.34 -1.52 -3.99
N LEU A 35 -7.90 -0.27 -3.88
CA LEU A 35 -7.22 0.22 -2.68
C LEU A 35 -8.14 0.26 -1.47
N ASP A 36 -9.40 0.65 -1.64
CA ASP A 36 -10.39 0.64 -0.55
C ASP A 36 -10.64 -0.79 -0.05
N GLN A 37 -10.69 -1.77 -0.95
CA GLN A 37 -10.75 -3.18 -0.58
C GLN A 37 -9.49 -3.62 0.17
N ALA A 38 -8.30 -3.22 -0.28
CA ALA A 38 -7.05 -3.53 0.42
C ALA A 38 -6.99 -2.94 1.84
N VAL A 39 -7.48 -1.70 2.02
CA VAL A 39 -7.60 -1.06 3.34
C VAL A 39 -8.55 -1.86 4.23
N SER A 40 -9.65 -2.40 3.68
CA SER A 40 -10.58 -3.21 4.47
C SER A 40 -9.93 -4.46 5.07
N PHE A 41 -8.98 -5.09 4.38
CA PHE A 41 -8.22 -6.23 4.92
C PHE A 41 -7.25 -5.82 6.03
N SER A 42 -6.72 -4.59 5.98
CA SER A 42 -5.84 -4.06 7.02
C SER A 42 -6.55 -3.80 8.35
N ASN A 43 -7.88 -3.72 8.38
CA ASN A 43 -8.65 -3.59 9.62
C ASN A 43 -8.55 -4.81 10.55
N ALA A 44 -7.97 -5.92 10.08
CA ALA A 44 -7.69 -7.09 10.91
C ALA A 44 -6.49 -6.89 11.88
N PHE A 45 -5.73 -5.80 11.73
CA PHE A 45 -4.56 -5.47 12.56
C PHE A 45 -4.88 -4.29 13.49
N ASP A 46 -4.33 -4.32 14.70
CA ASP A 46 -4.48 -3.25 15.69
C ASP A 46 -3.74 -1.98 15.28
N TYR A 47 -2.61 -2.14 14.58
CA TYR A 47 -1.81 -1.05 14.04
C TYR A 47 -1.53 -1.24 12.55
N VAL A 48 -1.87 -0.23 11.76
CA VAL A 48 -1.63 -0.19 10.31
C VAL A 48 -0.91 1.10 9.97
N GLN A 49 0.18 0.99 9.21
CA GLN A 49 0.87 2.13 8.63
C GLN A 49 1.10 1.91 7.14
N PHE A 50 0.77 2.91 6.32
CA PHE A 50 1.12 2.95 4.91
C PHE A 50 2.31 3.90 4.70
N SER A 51 3.33 3.48 3.95
CA SER A 51 4.52 4.30 3.70
C SER A 51 4.95 4.25 2.24
N PHE A 52 5.60 5.32 1.79
CA PHE A 52 6.32 5.34 0.53
C PHE A 52 7.75 4.87 0.77
N CYS A 53 8.26 3.95 -0.05
CA CYS A 53 9.67 3.60 -0.08
C CYS A 53 10.21 3.68 -1.52
N PRO A 54 11.43 4.15 -1.76
CA PRO A 54 12.04 4.12 -3.09
C PRO A 54 12.13 2.68 -3.64
N ARG A 55 12.01 2.50 -4.96
CA ARG A 55 12.05 1.18 -5.61
C ARG A 55 13.27 0.33 -5.23
N ILE A 56 14.42 0.95 -4.97
CA ILE A 56 15.64 0.26 -4.52
C ILE A 56 15.46 -0.46 -3.18
N CYS A 57 14.54 -0.01 -2.32
CA CYS A 57 14.16 -0.68 -1.09
C CYS A 57 13.08 -1.76 -1.32
N ASN A 58 12.28 -1.63 -2.37
CA ASN A 58 11.18 -2.54 -2.72
C ASN A 58 11.54 -3.54 -3.84
N VAL A 59 12.82 -3.85 -4.01
CA VAL A 59 13.31 -4.70 -5.12
C VAL A 59 12.68 -6.08 -5.07
N SER A 60 12.54 -6.68 -3.89
CA SER A 60 11.95 -8.01 -3.73
C SER A 60 10.53 -8.07 -4.30
N ALA A 61 9.67 -7.08 -3.99
CA ALA A 61 8.32 -7.04 -4.53
C ALA A 61 8.31 -6.80 -6.04
N HIS A 62 9.21 -5.95 -6.54
CA HIS A 62 9.36 -5.74 -7.98
C HIS A 62 9.74 -7.03 -8.71
N MET A 63 10.70 -7.79 -8.18
CA MET A 63 11.15 -9.05 -8.77
C MET A 63 10.05 -10.11 -8.73
N MET A 64 9.31 -10.21 -7.64
CA MET A 64 8.17 -11.13 -7.54
C MET A 64 7.09 -10.78 -8.57
N ALA A 65 6.72 -9.51 -8.69
CA ALA A 65 5.74 -9.06 -9.68
C ALA A 65 6.21 -9.29 -11.13
N ALA A 66 7.50 -9.12 -11.41
CA ALA A 66 8.07 -9.36 -12.74
C ALA A 66 8.16 -10.85 -13.12
N SER A 67 8.12 -11.75 -12.12
CA SER A 67 8.17 -13.20 -12.33
C SER A 67 6.80 -13.86 -12.57
N THR A 68 5.72 -13.07 -12.55
CA THR A 68 4.34 -13.52 -12.74
C THR A 68 3.85 -13.13 -14.13
#